data_AF-A0A1H7LTP7-F1
#
_entry.id   AF-A0A1H7LTP7-F1
#
_cell.length_a   1.000
_cell.length_b   1.000
_cell.length_c   1.000
_cell.angle_alpha   90.00
_cell.angle_beta   90.00
_cell.angle_gamma   90.00
#
_symmetry.space_group_name_H-M   'P 1'
#
loop_
_entity.id
_entity.type
_entity.pdbx_description
1 polymer ?
#
loop_
_entity_poly.entity_id
_entity_poly.type
_entity_poly.pdbx_seq_one_letter_code
_entity_poly.pdbx_strand_id
1 'polypeptide(L)'
;MSPKLSLILFICFIYASNILYGQGYRALTVEDFKGKPTLPEPFLAQTQWRIGYSYQVRNVNGHFTLDFVVNLKLDEKASWIKRNNIRNLEHMKELISHEQKHFQIGAIMQKDLLRTLRSYVYTENYKQEANQLFNQLFENYKRIELRYDNETRHMLDSVNQDRWNMLIEKAYQDGYLKESEII
;
A
#
# COMPACT_ATOMS: atom_id res chain seq x y z
N MET A 1 9.69 -25.50 -60.33
CA MET A 1 10.47 -25.16 -59.12
C MET A 1 10.40 -23.66 -58.91
N SER A 2 9.60 -23.23 -57.94
CA SER A 2 9.52 -21.87 -57.39
C SER A 2 9.03 -22.02 -55.93
N PRO A 3 9.59 -21.27 -54.96
CA PRO A 3 9.46 -21.63 -53.56
C PRO A 3 8.10 -21.21 -52.97
N LYS A 4 7.59 -22.04 -52.06
CA LYS A 4 6.36 -21.81 -51.30
C LYS A 4 6.51 -20.57 -50.41
N LEU A 5 5.58 -19.64 -50.53
CA LEU A 5 5.46 -18.48 -49.64
C LEU A 5 4.98 -18.98 -48.27
N SER A 6 5.86 -18.98 -47.27
CA SER A 6 5.50 -19.33 -45.90
C SER A 6 4.98 -18.09 -45.18
N LEU A 7 3.67 -18.02 -44.96
CA LEU A 7 3.03 -16.99 -44.16
C LEU A 7 3.21 -17.33 -42.68
N ILE A 8 4.17 -16.70 -42.01
CA ILE A 8 4.32 -16.80 -40.56
C ILE A 8 3.27 -15.89 -39.92
N LEU A 9 2.17 -16.49 -39.47
CA LEU A 9 1.14 -15.83 -38.67
C LEU A 9 1.68 -15.67 -37.24
N PHE A 10 2.19 -14.49 -36.91
CA PHE A 10 2.59 -14.13 -35.56
C PHE A 10 1.33 -13.88 -34.73
N ILE A 11 0.75 -14.95 -34.17
CA ILE A 11 -0.32 -14.83 -33.18
C ILE A 11 0.33 -14.39 -31.87
N CYS A 12 0.43 -13.07 -31.67
CA CYS A 12 0.63 -12.50 -30.35
C CYS A 12 -0.63 -12.73 -29.52
N PHE A 13 -0.68 -13.86 -28.80
CA PHE A 13 -1.57 -14.00 -27.66
C PHE A 13 -1.07 -13.07 -26.55
N ILE A 14 -1.52 -11.82 -26.58
CA ILE A 14 -1.46 -10.95 -25.40
C ILE A 14 -2.50 -11.52 -24.43
N TYR A 15 -2.07 -12.40 -23.53
CA TYR A 15 -2.86 -12.73 -22.36
C TYR A 15 -2.87 -11.50 -21.45
N ALA A 16 -3.83 -10.61 -21.68
CA ALA A 16 -4.26 -9.68 -20.65
C ALA A 16 -4.97 -10.51 -19.58
N SER A 17 -4.21 -10.93 -18.56
CA SER A 17 -4.80 -11.51 -17.36
C SER A 17 -5.66 -10.45 -16.69
N ASN A 18 -6.97 -10.59 -16.81
CA ASN A 18 -7.91 -9.91 -15.93
C ASN A 18 -7.72 -10.47 -14.52
N ILE A 19 -6.84 -9.86 -13.73
CA ILE A 19 -6.77 -10.13 -12.29
C ILE A 19 -7.81 -9.22 -11.64
N LEU A 20 -9.02 -9.75 -11.49
CA LEU A 20 -10.07 -9.16 -10.66
C LEU A 20 -10.14 -9.93 -9.34
N TYR A 21 -9.13 -9.76 -8.47
CA TYR A 21 -9.17 -10.17 -7.07
C TYR A 21 -8.33 -9.21 -6.21
N GLY A 22 -9.00 -8.26 -5.54
CA GLY A 22 -8.40 -7.28 -4.62
C GLY A 22 -7.63 -6.18 -5.34
N GLN A 23 -7.80 -4.91 -4.97
CA GLN A 23 -6.97 -3.84 -5.53
C GLN A 23 -5.49 -4.15 -5.25
N GLY A 24 -4.74 -4.56 -6.28
CA GLY A 24 -3.29 -4.38 -6.27
C GLY A 24 -2.99 -2.90 -6.05
N TYR A 25 -2.00 -2.56 -5.23
CA TYR A 25 -1.56 -1.16 -5.17
C TYR A 25 -0.83 -0.85 -6.49
N ARG A 26 -1.11 0.31 -7.07
CA ARG A 26 -0.45 0.74 -8.31
C ARG A 26 0.92 1.33 -8.03
N ALA A 27 1.78 1.32 -9.05
CA ALA A 27 3.01 2.08 -9.05
C ALA A 27 2.71 3.59 -8.94
N LEU A 28 3.44 4.27 -8.06
CA LEU A 28 3.47 5.72 -7.93
C LEU A 28 4.37 6.31 -9.01
N THR A 29 3.97 7.49 -9.46
CA THR A 29 4.65 8.30 -10.46
C THR A 29 4.79 9.72 -9.93
N VAL A 30 5.66 10.53 -10.54
CA VAL A 30 5.88 11.92 -10.10
C VAL A 30 4.59 12.75 -10.17
N GLU A 31 3.68 12.37 -11.07
CA GLU A 31 2.37 12.98 -11.31
C GLU A 31 1.41 12.81 -10.13
N ASP A 32 1.67 11.84 -9.24
CA ASP A 32 0.85 11.56 -8.06
C ASP A 32 1.12 12.52 -6.90
N PHE A 33 2.24 13.25 -6.95
CA PHE A 33 2.67 14.17 -5.90
C PHE A 33 2.28 15.60 -6.28
N LYS A 34 1.00 15.94 -6.06
CA LYS A 34 0.38 17.21 -6.47
C LYS A 34 0.34 18.25 -5.34
N GLY A 35 0.65 17.84 -4.13
CA GLY A 35 0.70 18.69 -2.95
C GLY A 35 1.93 19.59 -2.88
N LYS A 36 2.01 20.35 -1.79
CA LYS A 36 3.18 21.15 -1.41
C LYS A 36 3.40 21.02 0.10
N PRO A 37 4.66 21.03 0.58
CA PRO A 37 4.93 21.07 2.01
C PRO A 37 4.36 22.36 2.61
N THR A 38 3.63 22.24 3.72
CA THR A 38 2.97 23.37 4.40
C THR A 38 3.91 24.10 5.36
N LEU A 39 4.97 23.43 5.81
CA LEU A 39 6.00 23.94 6.71
C LEU A 39 7.40 23.66 6.13
N PRO A 40 8.47 24.23 6.69
CA PRO A 40 9.83 23.81 6.41
C PRO A 40 10.04 22.35 6.80
N GLU A 41 9.83 21.44 5.85
CA GLU A 41 10.06 20.02 6.07
C GLU A 41 11.55 19.68 5.89
N PRO A 42 12.15 18.78 6.67
CA PRO A 42 13.53 18.35 6.46
C PRO A 42 13.65 17.30 5.32
N PHE A 43 12.55 16.62 4.98
CA PHE A 43 12.53 15.52 4.01
C PHE A 43 12.30 16.00 2.57
N LEU A 44 12.67 15.15 1.60
CA LEU A 44 12.56 15.47 0.17
C LEU A 44 11.16 15.24 -0.40
N ALA A 45 10.39 14.33 0.21
CA ALA A 45 9.04 14.02 -0.21
C ALA A 45 8.20 13.55 0.98
N GLN A 46 6.92 13.36 0.71
CA GLN A 46 5.97 12.74 1.60
C GLN A 46 4.89 12.06 0.77
N THR A 47 4.62 10.79 1.09
CA THR A 47 3.46 10.04 0.61
C THR A 47 2.39 10.05 1.68
N GLN A 48 1.20 10.49 1.32
CA GLN A 48 0.03 10.44 2.19
C GLN A 48 -1.03 9.55 1.59
N TRP A 49 -1.55 8.63 2.39
CA TRP A 49 -2.64 7.75 2.00
C TRP A 49 -3.74 7.76 3.07
N ARG A 50 -4.95 7.44 2.64
CA ARG A 50 -6.15 7.37 3.48
C ARG A 50 -6.73 5.97 3.38
N ILE A 51 -7.07 5.42 4.53
CA ILE A 51 -7.77 4.14 4.63
C ILE A 51 -9.08 4.32 5.37
N GLY A 52 -10.11 3.61 4.92
CA GLY A 52 -11.41 3.58 5.58
C GLY A 52 -12.17 2.32 5.22
N TYR A 53 -13.22 2.03 5.97
CA TYR A 53 -14.04 0.85 5.76
C TYR A 53 -15.54 1.20 5.80
N SER A 54 -16.33 0.37 5.13
CA SER A 54 -17.78 0.37 5.20
C SER A 54 -18.27 -1.07 5.33
N TYR A 55 -19.50 -1.26 5.78
CA TYR A 55 -20.08 -2.60 5.93
C TYR A 55 -21.59 -2.61 5.78
N GLN A 56 -22.12 -3.78 5.42
CA GLN A 56 -23.53 -4.12 5.57
C GLN A 56 -23.70 -5.07 6.75
N VAL A 57 -24.79 -4.90 7.51
CA VAL A 57 -25.07 -5.72 8.70
C VAL A 57 -26.16 -6.73 8.38
N ARG A 58 -25.94 -7.99 8.74
CA ARG A 58 -26.97 -9.02 8.80
C ARG A 58 -27.09 -9.55 10.21
N ASN A 59 -28.31 -9.70 10.70
CA ASN A 59 -28.59 -10.43 11.94
C ASN A 59 -29.05 -11.84 11.57
N VAL A 60 -28.33 -12.85 12.03
CA VAL A 60 -28.66 -14.26 11.83
C VAL A 60 -28.75 -14.90 13.21
N ASN A 61 -29.97 -15.24 13.65
CA ASN A 61 -30.23 -15.89 14.94
C ASN A 61 -29.62 -15.18 16.16
N GLY A 62 -29.62 -13.83 16.16
CA GLY A 62 -29.04 -13.04 17.26
C GLY A 62 -27.54 -12.75 17.11
N HIS A 63 -26.89 -13.26 16.06
CA HIS A 63 -25.50 -12.96 15.73
C HIS A 63 -25.38 -11.93 14.60
N PHE A 64 -24.55 -10.92 14.80
CA PHE A 64 -24.27 -9.91 13.80
C PHE A 64 -23.14 -10.37 12.86
N THR A 65 -23.45 -10.50 11.57
CA THR A 65 -22.48 -10.72 10.50
C THR A 65 -22.31 -9.41 9.74
N LEU A 66 -21.06 -8.94 9.60
CA LEU A 66 -20.72 -7.70 8.93
C LEU A 66 -19.94 -7.98 7.64
N ASP A 67 -20.48 -7.52 6.51
CA ASP A 67 -19.81 -7.62 5.21
C ASP A 67 -18.98 -6.38 4.95
N PHE A 68 -17.69 -6.45 5.27
CA PHE A 68 -16.77 -5.33 5.13
C PHE A 68 -16.21 -5.13 3.72
N VAL A 69 -16.08 -3.84 3.37
CA VAL A 69 -15.25 -3.32 2.28
C VAL A 69 -14.24 -2.35 2.88
N VAL A 70 -12.96 -2.54 2.61
CA VAL A 70 -11.86 -1.65 3.04
C VAL A 70 -11.26 -0.98 1.81
N ASN A 71 -11.15 0.35 1.84
CA ASN A 71 -10.65 1.17 0.74
C ASN A 71 -9.38 1.90 1.17
N LEU A 72 -8.32 1.74 0.37
CA LEU A 72 -7.09 2.52 0.44
C LEU A 72 -7.06 3.50 -0.73
N LYS A 73 -6.68 4.75 -0.48
CA LYS A 73 -6.49 5.77 -1.51
C LYS A 73 -5.25 6.60 -1.23
N LEU A 74 -4.48 6.91 -2.26
CA LEU A 74 -3.47 7.95 -2.18
C LEU A 74 -4.14 9.32 -2.06
N ASP A 75 -3.65 10.17 -1.16
CA ASP A 75 -4.00 11.58 -1.08
C ASP A 75 -2.98 12.39 -1.87
N GLU A 76 -3.19 12.48 -3.19
CA GLU A 76 -2.30 13.20 -4.11
C GLU A 76 -2.10 14.67 -3.74
N LYS A 77 -3.07 15.29 -3.06
CA LYS A 77 -3.01 16.69 -2.63
C LYS A 77 -2.20 16.87 -1.35
N ALA A 78 -2.13 15.84 -0.51
CA ALA A 78 -1.28 15.81 0.68
C ALA A 78 0.08 15.16 0.43
N SER A 79 0.27 14.53 -0.74
CA SER A 79 1.54 13.93 -1.17
C SER A 79 2.35 14.92 -2.01
N TRP A 80 3.64 15.09 -1.74
CA TRP A 80 4.48 16.11 -2.40
C TRP A 80 5.94 15.67 -2.55
N ILE A 81 6.65 16.25 -3.53
CA ILE A 81 8.09 16.10 -3.76
C ILE A 81 8.72 17.48 -3.93
N LYS A 82 9.85 17.75 -3.25
CA LYS A 82 10.68 18.94 -3.48
C LYS A 82 11.55 18.78 -4.71
N ARG A 83 10.95 18.95 -5.88
CA ARG A 83 11.59 18.73 -7.19
C ARG A 83 12.90 19.51 -7.37
N ASN A 84 13.01 20.71 -6.78
CA ASN A 84 14.21 21.55 -6.86
C ASN A 84 15.42 21.01 -6.08
N ASN A 85 15.21 20.05 -5.17
CA ASN A 85 16.26 19.41 -4.37
C ASN A 85 16.71 18.06 -4.97
N ILE A 86 16.15 17.67 -6.11
CA ILE A 86 16.49 16.44 -6.82
C ILE A 86 17.73 16.68 -7.67
N ARG A 87 18.68 15.75 -7.62
CA ARG A 87 20.04 15.92 -8.17
C ARG A 87 20.13 15.46 -9.62
N ASN A 88 19.48 14.35 -9.92
CA ASN A 88 19.46 13.70 -11.23
C ASN A 88 18.29 12.69 -11.28
N LEU A 89 18.15 11.99 -12.41
CA LEU A 89 17.08 11.03 -12.63
C LEU A 89 17.15 9.81 -11.69
N GLU A 90 18.35 9.34 -11.34
CA GLU A 90 18.50 8.21 -10.42
C GLU A 90 18.07 8.59 -9.00
N HIS A 91 18.42 9.78 -8.53
CA HIS A 91 17.94 10.31 -7.24
C HIS A 91 16.41 10.42 -7.20
N MET A 92 15.76 10.79 -8.33
CA MET A 92 14.30 10.78 -8.42
C MET A 92 13.73 9.35 -8.32
N LYS A 93 14.35 8.38 -8.98
CA LYS A 93 13.90 6.97 -8.94
C LYS A 93 14.03 6.37 -7.55
N GLU A 94 15.14 6.62 -6.86
CA GLU A 94 15.37 6.19 -5.47
C GLU A 94 14.30 6.77 -4.54
N LEU A 95 14.02 8.08 -4.67
CA LEU A 95 12.98 8.75 -3.91
C LEU A 95 11.60 8.13 -4.18
N ILE A 96 11.19 7.99 -5.44
CA ILE A 96 9.88 7.38 -5.77
C ILE A 96 9.80 5.94 -5.27
N SER A 97 10.90 5.18 -5.35
CA SER A 97 10.95 3.82 -4.82
C SER A 97 10.75 3.79 -3.30
N HIS A 98 11.33 4.74 -2.57
CA HIS A 98 11.13 4.88 -1.13
C HIS A 98 9.68 5.25 -0.81
N GLU A 99 9.14 6.25 -1.50
CA GLU A 99 7.75 6.73 -1.35
C GLU A 99 6.72 5.65 -1.71
N GLN A 100 7.01 4.82 -2.72
CA GLN A 100 6.18 3.67 -3.09
C GLN A 100 5.98 2.71 -1.91
N LYS A 101 6.98 2.56 -1.04
CA LYS A 101 6.91 1.63 0.08
C LYS A 101 5.95 2.11 1.16
N HIS A 102 5.80 3.42 1.40
CA HIS A 102 4.72 3.93 2.25
C HIS A 102 3.34 3.51 1.73
N PHE A 103 3.08 3.67 0.43
CA PHE A 103 1.80 3.25 -0.13
C PHE A 103 1.62 1.72 -0.11
N GLN A 104 2.70 0.95 -0.29
CA GLN A 104 2.68 -0.50 -0.15
C GLN A 104 2.36 -0.92 1.30
N ILE A 105 2.91 -0.24 2.32
CA ILE A 105 2.57 -0.45 3.73
C ILE A 105 1.07 -0.20 3.97
N GLY A 106 0.50 0.88 3.42
CA GLY A 106 -0.95 1.11 3.47
C GLY A 106 -1.77 -0.02 2.82
N ALA A 107 -1.26 -0.62 1.74
CA ALA A 107 -1.89 -1.77 1.09
C ALA A 107 -1.79 -3.07 1.89
N ILE A 108 -0.69 -3.26 2.63
CA ILE A 108 -0.59 -4.36 3.61
C ILE A 108 -1.64 -4.13 4.71
N MET A 109 -1.74 -2.90 5.25
CA MET A 109 -2.75 -2.55 6.26
C MET A 109 -4.18 -2.84 5.75
N GLN A 110 -4.48 -2.53 4.48
CA GLN A 110 -5.78 -2.81 3.89
C GLN A 110 -6.15 -4.30 3.95
N LYS A 111 -5.20 -5.18 3.61
CA LYS A 111 -5.39 -6.63 3.66
C LYS A 111 -5.58 -7.10 5.11
N ASP A 112 -4.73 -6.63 6.01
CA ASP A 112 -4.75 -7.03 7.42
C ASP A 112 -6.04 -6.58 8.12
N LEU A 113 -6.47 -5.35 7.84
CA LEU A 113 -7.72 -4.80 8.38
C LEU A 113 -8.92 -5.57 7.88
N LEU A 114 -9.00 -5.88 6.58
CA LEU A 114 -10.12 -6.64 6.03
C LEU A 114 -10.22 -8.03 6.65
N ARG A 115 -9.07 -8.71 6.82
CA ARG A 115 -9.01 -10.01 7.47
C ARG A 115 -9.44 -9.93 8.93
N THR A 116 -8.87 -8.99 9.68
CA THR A 116 -9.16 -8.77 11.10
C THR A 116 -10.64 -8.52 11.33
N LEU A 117 -11.24 -7.61 10.55
CA LEU A 117 -12.67 -7.30 10.64
C LEU A 117 -13.55 -8.51 10.29
N ARG A 118 -13.19 -9.30 9.27
CA ARG A 118 -13.99 -10.47 8.86
C ARG A 118 -13.90 -11.66 9.81
N SER A 119 -12.78 -11.82 10.52
CA SER A 119 -12.59 -12.91 11.48
C SER A 119 -13.16 -12.63 12.86
N TYR A 120 -13.58 -11.38 13.13
CA TYR A 120 -14.05 -10.98 14.44
C TYR A 120 -15.51 -11.41 14.67
N VAL A 121 -15.82 -11.89 15.87
CA VAL A 121 -17.18 -12.23 16.29
C VAL A 121 -17.78 -11.01 17.00
N TYR A 122 -18.73 -10.35 16.33
CA TYR A 122 -19.30 -9.10 16.80
C TYR A 122 -20.47 -9.30 17.78
N THR A 123 -20.57 -8.40 18.75
CA THR A 123 -21.74 -8.26 19.62
C THR A 123 -22.71 -7.21 19.06
N GLU A 124 -23.73 -6.85 19.84
CA GLU A 124 -24.59 -5.69 19.54
C GLU A 124 -23.81 -4.37 19.46
N ASN A 125 -22.61 -4.31 20.04
CA ASN A 125 -21.72 -3.16 20.01
C ASN A 125 -20.80 -3.15 18.78
N TYR A 126 -21.16 -3.85 17.70
CA TYR A 126 -20.34 -4.06 16.50
C TYR A 126 -19.68 -2.79 15.94
N LYS A 127 -20.35 -1.63 16.06
CA LYS A 127 -19.80 -0.35 15.61
C LYS A 127 -18.55 0.06 16.38
N GLN A 128 -18.61 -0.07 17.71
CA GLN A 128 -17.51 0.29 18.59
C GLN A 128 -16.37 -0.72 18.44
N GLU A 129 -16.70 -2.01 18.37
CA GLU A 129 -15.73 -3.09 18.17
C GLU A 129 -14.96 -2.94 16.85
N ALA A 130 -15.66 -2.69 15.74
CA ALA A 130 -15.02 -2.46 14.45
C ALA A 130 -14.11 -1.22 14.47
N ASN A 131 -14.53 -0.13 15.12
CA ASN A 131 -13.71 1.08 15.28
C ASN A 131 -12.48 0.84 16.15
N GLN A 132 -12.60 0.04 17.21
CA GLN A 132 -11.48 -0.31 18.07
C GLN A 132 -10.43 -1.11 17.30
N LEU A 133 -10.85 -2.13 16.55
CA LEU A 133 -9.96 -2.92 15.68
C LEU A 133 -9.26 -2.03 14.65
N PHE A 134 -10.01 -1.14 14.00
CA PHE A 134 -9.45 -0.18 13.05
C PHE A 134 -8.37 0.70 13.69
N ASN A 135 -8.67 1.34 14.83
CA ASN A 135 -7.75 2.27 15.49
C ASN A 135 -6.49 1.54 15.98
N GLN A 136 -6.62 0.34 16.53
CA GLN A 136 -5.48 -0.48 16.96
C GLN A 136 -4.55 -0.80 15.79
N LEU A 137 -5.10 -1.25 14.67
CA LEU A 137 -4.31 -1.57 13.49
C LEU A 137 -3.70 -0.30 12.87
N PHE A 138 -4.45 0.80 12.80
CA PHE A 138 -3.95 2.06 12.26
C PHE A 138 -2.74 2.58 13.05
N GLU A 139 -2.82 2.59 14.39
CA GLU A 139 -1.69 3.00 15.22
C GLU A 139 -0.49 2.05 15.11
N ASN A 140 -0.72 0.75 14.91
CA ASN A 140 0.37 -0.19 14.62
C ASN A 140 1.08 0.15 13.30
N TYR A 141 0.32 0.35 12.22
CA TYR A 141 0.90 0.66 10.91
C TYR A 141 1.57 2.03 10.86
N LYS A 142 1.06 3.00 11.63
CA LYS A 142 1.75 4.29 11.83
C LYS A 142 3.12 4.13 12.48
N ARG A 143 3.26 3.25 13.48
CA ARG A 143 4.57 2.96 14.08
C ARG A 143 5.50 2.23 13.11
N ILE A 144 4.96 1.33 12.28
CA ILE A 144 5.71 0.66 11.22
C ILE A 144 6.27 1.67 10.21
N GLU A 145 5.46 2.63 9.74
CA GLU A 145 5.92 3.69 8.83
C GLU A 145 7.02 4.56 9.46
N LEU A 146 6.84 4.99 10.71
CA LEU A 146 7.86 5.75 11.44
C LEU A 146 9.17 4.97 11.58
N ARG A 147 9.07 3.66 11.82
CA ARG A 147 10.24 2.79 11.93
C ARG A 147 10.94 2.60 10.59
N TYR A 148 10.17 2.44 9.51
CA TYR A 148 10.68 2.38 8.14
C TYR A 148 11.46 3.64 7.78
N ASP A 149 10.89 4.82 8.01
CA ASP A 149 11.55 6.11 7.79
C ASP A 149 12.85 6.23 8.59
N ASN A 150 12.80 5.91 9.89
CA ASN A 150 13.95 6.03 10.78
C ASN A 150 15.10 5.08 10.40
N GLU A 151 14.79 3.81 10.14
CA GLU A 151 15.81 2.79 9.85
C GLU A 151 16.39 2.94 8.44
N THR A 152 15.61 3.38 7.46
CA THR A 152 16.13 3.73 6.13
C THR A 152 16.78 5.11 6.10
N ARG A 153 16.72 5.87 7.21
CA ARG A 153 17.14 7.26 7.33
C ARG A 153 16.57 8.12 6.20
N HIS A 154 15.26 7.98 5.94
CA HIS A 154 14.56 8.60 4.82
C HIS A 154 15.29 8.36 3.49
N MET A 155 15.44 7.07 3.13
CA MET A 155 16.13 6.56 1.93
C MET A 155 17.66 6.66 1.89
N LEU A 156 18.31 7.32 2.87
CA LEU A 156 19.77 7.52 2.88
C LEU A 156 20.56 6.27 3.28
N ASP A 157 19.91 5.23 3.79
CA ASP A 157 20.50 3.94 4.11
C ASP A 157 20.00 2.87 3.14
N SER A 158 20.78 2.58 2.10
CA SER A 158 20.42 1.59 1.08
C SER A 158 20.36 0.16 1.62
N VAL A 159 21.18 -0.18 2.62
CA VAL A 159 21.18 -1.53 3.23
C VAL A 159 19.87 -1.77 3.95
N ASN A 160 19.43 -0.81 4.76
CA ASN A 160 18.12 -0.89 5.41
C ASN A 160 16.97 -0.77 4.41
N GLN A 161 17.11 0.05 3.36
CA GLN A 161 16.12 0.14 2.30
C GLN A 161 15.88 -1.23 1.64
N ASP A 162 16.93 -1.98 1.31
CA ASP A 162 16.83 -3.31 0.71
C ASP A 162 16.23 -4.34 1.67
N ARG A 163 16.61 -4.28 2.96
CA ARG A 163 15.99 -5.10 4.01
C ARG A 163 14.49 -4.87 4.08
N TRP A 164 14.07 -3.61 4.12
CA TRP A 164 12.66 -3.22 4.13
C TRP A 164 11.95 -3.59 2.83
N ASN A 165 12.59 -3.48 1.67
CA ASN A 165 12.03 -3.91 0.40
C ASN A 165 11.62 -5.39 0.43
N MET A 166 12.49 -6.26 0.94
CA MET A 166 12.20 -7.70 1.08
C MET A 166 11.09 -7.97 2.10
N LEU A 167 11.16 -7.30 3.26
CA LEU A 167 10.18 -7.45 4.32
C LEU A 167 8.77 -7.03 3.87
N ILE A 168 8.66 -5.86 3.25
CA ILE A 168 7.40 -5.29 2.75
C ILE A 168 6.84 -6.17 1.62
N GLU A 169 7.69 -6.70 0.73
CA GLU A 169 7.22 -7.60 -0.32
C GLU A 169 6.63 -8.87 0.27
N LYS A 170 7.35 -9.51 1.20
CA LYS A 170 6.86 -10.69 1.91
C LYS A 170 5.54 -10.40 2.65
N ALA A 171 5.49 -9.32 3.40
CA ALA A 171 4.31 -8.90 4.14
C ALA A 171 3.11 -8.61 3.23
N TYR A 172 3.35 -8.08 2.04
CA TYR A 172 2.30 -7.88 1.05
C TYR A 172 1.71 -9.19 0.54
N GLN A 173 2.53 -10.24 0.34
CA GLN A 173 2.05 -11.57 0.00
C GLN A 173 1.29 -12.23 1.16
N ASP A 174 1.82 -12.11 2.39
CA ASP A 174 1.21 -12.67 3.60
C ASP A 174 -0.06 -11.92 4.02
N GLY A 175 -0.21 -10.66 3.60
CA GLY A 175 -1.35 -9.80 3.86
C GLY A 175 -1.33 -9.12 5.22
N TYR A 176 -0.19 -9.10 5.91
CA TYR A 176 0.02 -8.41 7.18
C TYR A 176 1.50 -8.17 7.47
N LEU A 177 1.80 -7.27 8.41
CA LEU A 177 3.15 -7.01 8.90
C LEU A 177 3.11 -6.80 10.42
N LYS A 178 3.84 -7.62 11.17
CA LYS A 178 3.96 -7.45 12.63
C LYS A 178 5.23 -6.69 12.98
N GLU A 179 5.15 -5.82 14.00
CA GLU A 179 6.34 -5.14 14.53
C GLU A 179 7.43 -6.11 14.99
N SER A 180 7.03 -7.27 15.53
CA SER A 180 7.95 -8.33 15.96
C SER A 180 8.72 -9.01 14.82
N GLU A 181 8.24 -8.90 13.58
CA GLU A 181 8.90 -9.46 12.39
C GLU A 181 9.93 -8.47 11.83
N ILE A 182 9.97 -7.24 12.34
CA ILE A 182 10.98 -6.23 12.02
C ILE A 182 12.16 -6.42 13.00
N ILE A 183 13.09 -7.31 12.65
CA ILE A 183 14.32 -7.59 13.42
C ILE A 183 15.53 -7.07 12.67
#